data_AF-A0A4R2P9E4-F1
#
_entry.id   AF-A0A4R2P9E4-F1
#
_cell.length_a   1.000
_cell.length_b   1.000
_cell.length_c   1.000
_cell.angle_alpha   90.00
_cell.angle_beta   90.00
_cell.angle_gamma   90.00
#
_symmetry.space_group_name_H-M   'P 1'
#
loop_
_entity.id
_entity.type
_entity.pdbx_description
1 polymer ?
#
loop_
_entity_poly.entity_id
_entity_poly.type
_entity_poly.pdbx_seq_one_letter_code
_entity_poly.pdbx_strand_id
1 'polypeptide(L)'
;MADPVDELFDLIVCRNVLIYFTNQAKQYLYGTFSRVLKPGGILFVGSTEQIFHPENYQLKPAEPFFYEKQVAPQIVQAKKQEKEG
;
A
#
# COMPACT_ATOMS: atom_id res chain seq x y z
N MET A 1 -3.14 24.03 1.20
CA MET A 1 -3.10 23.31 2.49
C MET A 1 -2.71 21.89 2.18
N ALA A 2 -1.51 21.46 2.57
CA ALA A 2 -1.16 20.05 2.57
C ALA A 2 -1.45 19.57 3.98
N ASP A 3 -2.31 18.56 4.12
CA ASP A 3 -2.58 17.96 5.42
C ASP A 3 -1.28 17.37 5.98
N PRO A 4 -1.02 17.48 7.29
CA PRO A 4 0.18 16.91 7.88
C PRO A 4 0.15 15.39 7.66
N VAL A 5 1.17 14.87 6.97
CA VAL A 5 1.38 13.44 6.70
C VAL A 5 1.76 12.66 7.97
N ASP A 6 1.73 13.32 9.13
CA ASP A 6 2.18 12.79 10.41
C ASP A 6 1.14 11.87 11.09
N GLU A 7 -0.13 11.93 10.69
CA GLU A 7 -1.17 11.01 11.17
C GLU A 7 -1.44 9.90 10.13
N LEU A 8 -0.63 8.83 10.20
CA LEU A 8 -0.88 7.61 9.45
C LEU A 8 -2.05 6.82 10.07
N PHE A 9 -2.85 6.17 9.23
CA PHE A 9 -4.01 5.38 9.65
C PHE A 9 -3.62 3.95 10.08
N ASP A 10 -4.25 3.43 11.12
CA ASP A 10 -4.17 2.01 11.49
C ASP A 10 -5.09 1.13 10.62
N LEU A 11 -6.22 1.68 10.15
CA LEU A 11 -7.22 1.00 9.33
C LEU A 11 -7.82 1.95 8.29
N ILE A 12 -7.90 1.50 7.05
CA ILE A 12 -8.67 2.12 5.97
C ILE A 12 -9.73 1.13 5.51
N VAL A 13 -10.99 1.57 5.50
CA VAL A 13 -12.11 0.79 4.97
C VAL A 13 -12.59 1.43 3.67
N CYS A 14 -12.41 0.72 2.55
CA CYS A 14 -12.84 1.19 1.23
C CYS A 14 -13.58 0.05 0.53
N ARG A 15 -14.83 -0.16 0.94
CA ARG A 15 -15.66 -1.29 0.47
C ARG A 15 -16.77 -0.81 -0.44
N ASN A 16 -17.00 -1.56 -1.53
CA ASN A 16 -18.08 -1.32 -2.49
C ASN A 16 -17.98 0.03 -3.22
N VAL A 17 -16.76 0.56 -3.34
CA VAL A 17 -16.47 1.85 -4.00
C VAL A 17 -15.46 1.67 -5.12
N LEU A 18 -14.47 0.79 -4.95
CA LEU A 18 -13.40 0.58 -5.93
C LEU A 18 -13.93 0.04 -7.26
N ILE A 19 -15.04 -0.70 -7.22
CA ILE A 19 -15.72 -1.23 -8.43
C ILE A 19 -16.16 -0.16 -9.43
N TYR A 20 -16.33 1.10 -9.01
CA TYR A 20 -16.77 2.18 -9.88
C TYR A 20 -15.61 2.88 -10.60
N PHE A 21 -14.37 2.56 -10.26
CA PHE A 21 -13.20 3.23 -10.80
C PHE A 21 -12.51 2.43 -11.92
N THR A 22 -11.89 3.17 -12.85
CA THR A 22 -11.01 2.59 -13.86
C THR A 22 -9.81 1.90 -13.21
N ASN A 23 -9.16 0.99 -13.93
CA ASN A 23 -7.95 0.33 -13.42
C ASN A 23 -6.85 1.33 -13.05
N GLN A 24 -6.64 2.37 -13.86
CA GLN A 24 -5.67 3.42 -13.56
C GLN A 24 -6.00 4.17 -12.26
N ALA A 25 -7.27 4.52 -12.05
CA ALA A 25 -7.70 5.18 -10.82
C ALA A 25 -7.53 4.28 -9.58
N LYS A 26 -7.84 2.98 -9.72
CA LYS A 26 -7.59 1.99 -8.65
C LYS A 26 -6.11 1.90 -8.28
N GLN A 27 -5.20 1.82 -9.26
CA GLN A 27 -3.76 1.78 -9.01
C GLN A 27 -3.28 3.02 -8.25
N TYR A 28 -3.76 4.20 -8.63
CA TYR A 28 -3.48 5.45 -7.92
C TYR A 28 -4.00 5.44 -6.47
N LEU A 29 -5.22 4.96 -6.25
CA LEU A 29 -5.81 4.84 -4.92
C LEU A 29 -5.05 3.86 -4.04
N TYR A 30 -4.65 2.69 -4.54
CA TYR A 30 -3.89 1.70 -3.77
C TYR A 30 -2.55 2.24 -3.29
N GLY A 31 -1.81 2.95 -4.16
CA GLY A 31 -0.57 3.61 -3.77
C GLY A 31 -0.80 4.72 -2.73
N THR A 32 -1.91 5.45 -2.85
CA THR A 32 -2.28 6.50 -1.89
C THR A 32 -2.65 5.91 -0.53
N PHE A 33 -3.51 4.88 -0.49
CA PHE A 33 -3.89 4.17 0.74
C PHE A 33 -2.67 3.59 1.43
N SER A 34 -1.80 2.91 0.69
CA SER A 34 -0.56 2.38 1.26
C SER A 34 0.30 3.49 1.86
N ARG A 35 0.50 4.62 1.17
CA ARG A 35 1.31 5.73 1.69
C ARG A 35 0.80 6.25 3.04
N VAL A 36 -0.51 6.36 3.21
CA VAL A 36 -1.13 6.92 4.44
C VAL A 36 -1.44 5.87 5.51
N LEU A 37 -1.24 4.58 5.26
CA LEU A 37 -1.30 3.54 6.30
C LEU A 37 -0.02 3.53 7.15
N LYS A 38 -0.15 3.18 8.44
CA LYS A 38 1.00 2.80 9.27
C LYS A 38 1.58 1.46 8.78
N PRO A 39 2.88 1.19 8.95
CA PRO A 39 3.37 -0.18 8.83
C PRO A 39 2.61 -1.12 9.79
N GLY A 40 2.12 -2.23 9.28
CA GLY A 40 1.19 -3.13 9.99
C GLY A 40 -0.29 -2.71 9.93
N GLY A 41 -0.60 -1.53 9.38
CA GLY A 41 -1.98 -1.06 9.20
C GLY A 41 -2.72 -1.82 8.10
N ILE A 42 -4.05 -1.82 8.17
CA ILE A 42 -4.92 -2.65 7.35
C ILE A 42 -5.71 -1.82 6.32
N LEU A 43 -5.75 -2.29 5.08
CA LEU A 43 -6.72 -1.89 4.06
C LEU A 43 -7.78 -3.00 3.92
N PHE A 44 -9.04 -2.67 4.21
CA PHE A 44 -10.18 -3.57 4.08
C PHE A 44 -11.06 -3.18 2.89
N VAL A 45 -11.20 -4.08 1.92
CA VAL A 45 -11.96 -3.87 0.68
C VAL A 45 -13.18 -4.79 0.57
N GLY A 46 -14.03 -4.53 -0.42
CA GLY A 46 -15.20 -5.34 -0.73
C GLY A 46 -14.84 -6.72 -1.28
N SER A 47 -15.79 -7.66 -1.22
CA SER A 47 -15.57 -9.05 -1.64
C SER A 47 -15.27 -9.22 -3.13
N THR A 48 -15.66 -8.24 -3.95
CA THR A 48 -15.42 -8.19 -5.40
C THR A 48 -14.29 -7.22 -5.78
N GLU A 49 -13.52 -6.73 -4.81
CA GLU A 49 -12.55 -5.63 -4.97
C GLU A 49 -11.12 -6.08 -4.72
N GLN A 50 -10.81 -7.34 -5.07
CA GLN A 50 -9.49 -7.91 -4.87
C GLN A 50 -8.40 -7.08 -5.57
N ILE A 51 -7.34 -6.77 -4.83
CA ILE A 51 -6.14 -6.11 -5.33
C ILE A 51 -5.24 -7.17 -5.96
N PHE A 52 -4.99 -7.03 -7.27
CA PHE A 52 -3.99 -7.81 -7.98
C PHE A 52 -2.60 -7.23 -7.74
N HIS A 53 -1.62 -8.10 -7.52
CA HIS A 53 -0.24 -7.73 -7.24
C HIS A 53 -0.11 -6.70 -6.10
N PRO A 54 -0.66 -6.97 -4.89
CA PRO A 54 -0.62 -6.04 -3.76
C PRO A 54 0.82 -5.65 -3.35
N GLU A 55 1.81 -6.50 -3.65
CA GLU A 55 3.23 -6.24 -3.45
C GLU A 55 3.72 -4.96 -4.13
N ASN A 56 3.12 -4.57 -5.26
CA ASN A 56 3.43 -3.33 -5.97
C ASN A 56 3.13 -2.07 -5.14
N TYR A 57 2.31 -2.21 -4.10
CA TYR A 57 1.91 -1.13 -3.19
C TYR A 57 2.42 -1.36 -1.77
N GLN A 58 3.40 -2.25 -1.55
CA GLN A 58 3.84 -2.65 -0.21
C GLN A 58 2.70 -3.19 0.68
N LEU A 59 1.71 -3.82 0.08
CA LEU A 59 0.64 -4.52 0.78
C LEU A 59 0.86 -6.03 0.66
N LYS A 60 0.49 -6.79 1.70
CA LYS A 60 0.36 -8.25 1.60
C LYS A 60 -1.06 -8.67 1.96
N PRO A 61 -1.60 -9.75 1.39
CA PRO A 61 -2.84 -10.35 1.89
C PRO A 61 -2.64 -10.79 3.35
N ALA A 62 -3.60 -10.43 4.22
CA ALA A 62 -3.63 -10.87 5.62
C ALA A 62 -4.74 -11.90 5.83
N GLU A 63 -5.94 -11.59 5.36
CA GLU A 63 -7.16 -12.42 5.41
C GLU A 63 -7.99 -12.12 4.15
N PRO A 64 -9.08 -12.87 3.84
CA PRO A 64 -9.95 -12.55 2.72
C PRO A 64 -10.39 -11.08 2.73
N PHE A 65 -10.02 -10.33 1.69
CA PHE A 65 -10.33 -8.90 1.49
C PHE A 65 -9.60 -7.92 2.43
N PHE A 66 -8.66 -8.42 3.25
CA PHE A 66 -7.81 -7.59 4.11
C PHE A 66 -6.36 -7.61 3.63
N TYR A 67 -5.76 -6.41 3.55
CA TYR A 67 -4.39 -6.21 3.11
C TYR A 67 -3.59 -5.45 4.17
N GLU A 68 -2.47 -6.00 4.62
CA GLU A 68 -1.60 -5.38 5.62
C GLU A 68 -0.44 -4.64 4.95
N LYS A 69 -0.22 -3.38 5.33
CA LYS A 69 0.96 -2.63 4.90
C LYS A 69 2.23 -3.22 5.49
N GLN A 70 3.16 -3.58 4.61
CA GLN A 70 4.47 -4.03 5.00
C GLN A 70 5.36 -2.84 5.37
N VAL A 71 6.23 -3.05 6.35
CA VAL A 71 7.35 -2.14 6.58
C VAL A 71 8.21 -2.21 5.33
N ALA A 72 8.48 -1.07 4.67
CA ALA A 72 9.47 -1.05 3.61
C ALA A 72 10.78 -1.60 4.21
N PRO A 73 11.43 -2.60 3.59
CA PRO A 73 12.76 -2.99 4.05
C PRO A 73 13.64 -1.75 3.95
N GLN A 74 14.12 -1.26 5.09
CA GLN A 74 15.17 -0.26 5.11
C GLN A 74 16.42 -0.93 4.54
N ILE A 75 16.67 -0.76 3.24
CA ILE A 75 17.91 -1.22 2.64
C ILE A 75 19.03 -0.31 3.18
N VAL A 76 19.71 -0.77 4.23
CA VAL A 76 21.13 -0.44 4.45
C VAL A 76 21.88 -1.06 3.28
N GLN A 77 22.02 -0.32 2.18
CA GLN A 77 22.98 -0.59 1.09
C GLN A 77 22.94 0.51 0.03
N ALA A 78 23.53 1.66 0.38
CA ALA A 78 24.25 2.47 -0.60
C ALA A 78 25.74 2.22 -0.37
N LYS A 79 26.36 1.46 -1.28
CA LYS A 79 27.79 1.35 -1.65
C LYS A 79 28.21 -0.10 -1.89
N LYS A 80 28.02 -0.55 -3.13
CA LYS A 80 28.95 -1.48 -3.78
C LYS A 80 29.08 -1.09 -5.26
N GLN A 81 29.81 -0.01 -5.50
CA GLN A 81 30.49 0.26 -6.78
C GLN A 81 31.86 0.82 -6.41
N GLU A 82 32.85 -0.07 -6.40
CA GLU A 82 34.28 0.16 -6.58
C GLU A 82 34.98 -1.17 -6.25
N LYS A 83 35.25 -1.96 -7.30
CA LYS A 83 36.40 -2.87 -7.46
C LYS A 83 36.18 -3.74 -8.69
N GLU A 84 36.47 -3.17 -9.85
CA GLU A 84 37.26 -3.85 -10.86
C GLU A 84 38.34 -2.84 -11.25
N GLY A 85 39.52 -3.07 -10.67
CA GLY A 85 40.78 -2.69 -11.27
C GLY A 85 41.39 -3.93 -11.91
#